data_AF-A0A257AIB0-F1
#
_entry.id   AF-A0A257AIB0-F1
#
_cell.length_a   1.000
_cell.length_b   1.000
_cell.length_c   1.000
_cell.angle_alpha   90.00
_cell.angle_beta   90.00
_cell.angle_gamma   90.00
#
_symmetry.space_group_name_H-M   'P 1'
#
loop_
_entity.id
_entity.type
_entity.pdbx_description
1 polymer ?
#
loop_
_entity_poly.entity_id
_entity_poly.type
_entity_poly.pdbx_seq_one_letter_code
_entity_poly.pdbx_strand_id
1 'polypeptide(L)'
;ALKEGNRIRRMKLENGKAPRSSLHHLGRFWLESLETLGEDGVFILAVKEGGRISIERVDMRSNIILGEIWPMFAQCIFCSGTIRPIDAFSEVIGLDNFVGKEFPSPYPLENIRTFLLRDVTTRGEELPEQMAIRYVNAVDIFLSHMHGRNAAIFASSYRVLQKLIENGLTDVIRERGYTLFMERSDMHGDEAKRVLTQFKEMGRENKSAGILCGVMGGRFAEGADFPGRELESIFLVGIPFERPTVRTKLYIEYYRRIFGEERGRFYAYVLPALKRASQALGRAVRSTEDYATFILGDQRYGRYLELLPDYVQRTCIETSVSGLGSML
;
A
#
# COMPACT_ATOMS: atom_id res chain seq x y z
N ALA A 1 8.21 12.99 -35.73
CA ALA A 1 8.02 13.45 -34.35
C ALA A 1 9.34 13.73 -33.61
N LEU A 2 10.19 12.73 -33.36
CA LEU A 2 11.38 12.89 -32.49
C LEU A 2 12.37 13.99 -32.95
N LYS A 3 12.70 14.05 -34.24
CA LYS A 3 13.59 15.08 -34.82
C LYS A 3 13.06 16.50 -34.55
N GLU A 4 11.79 16.74 -34.85
CA GLU A 4 11.14 18.03 -34.62
C GLU A 4 10.97 18.33 -33.11
N GLY A 5 10.69 17.29 -32.31
CA GLY A 5 10.70 17.38 -30.86
C GLY A 5 12.04 17.87 -30.32
N ASN A 6 13.15 17.35 -30.82
CA ASN A 6 14.52 17.79 -30.46
C ASN A 6 14.79 19.22 -30.90
N ARG A 7 14.30 19.64 -32.07
CA ARG A 7 14.39 21.02 -32.53
C ARG A 7 13.70 21.99 -31.57
N ILE A 8 12.48 21.66 -31.13
CA ILE A 8 11.73 22.44 -30.12
C ILE A 8 12.49 22.51 -28.79
N ARG A 9 13.10 21.40 -28.35
CA ARG A 9 13.91 21.36 -27.11
C ARG A 9 15.12 22.29 -27.20
N ARG A 10 15.86 22.26 -28.31
CA ARG A 10 17.01 23.15 -28.56
C ARG A 10 16.58 24.61 -28.60
N MET A 11 15.54 24.94 -29.36
CA MET A 11 15.00 26.30 -29.43
C MET A 11 14.56 26.83 -28.06
N LYS A 12 13.93 26.00 -27.21
CA LYS A 12 13.58 26.42 -25.84
C LYS A 12 14.83 26.69 -24.99
N LEU A 13 15.84 25.83 -25.11
CA LEU A 13 17.10 25.99 -24.39
C LEU A 13 17.82 27.28 -24.81
N GLU A 14 17.89 27.56 -26.11
CA GLU A 14 18.45 28.81 -26.67
C GLU A 14 17.73 30.06 -26.16
N ASN A 15 16.44 29.95 -25.87
CA ASN A 15 15.61 31.02 -25.30
C ASN A 15 15.62 31.05 -23.75
N GLY A 16 16.54 30.34 -23.08
CA GLY A 16 16.64 30.29 -21.63
C GLY A 16 15.47 29.58 -20.93
N LYS A 17 14.67 28.80 -21.67
CA LYS A 17 13.52 28.04 -21.15
C LYS A 17 13.87 26.57 -20.96
N ALA A 18 13.17 25.91 -20.04
CA ALA A 18 13.31 24.48 -19.84
C ALA A 18 13.02 23.70 -21.15
N PRO A 19 13.90 22.75 -21.57
CA PRO A 19 13.82 22.07 -22.86
C PRO A 19 12.76 20.94 -22.87
N ARG A 20 11.48 21.31 -22.66
CA ARG A 20 10.31 20.41 -22.66
C ARG A 20 9.61 20.40 -24.01
N SER A 21 9.32 19.22 -24.56
CA SER A 21 8.61 19.07 -25.84
C SER A 21 7.72 17.84 -25.82
N SER A 22 6.41 18.03 -25.89
CA SER A 22 5.44 16.92 -25.99
C SER A 22 5.68 16.06 -27.23
N LEU A 23 6.13 16.67 -28.33
CA LEU A 23 6.45 15.96 -29.57
C LEU A 23 7.71 15.10 -29.43
N HIS A 24 8.68 15.52 -28.62
CA HIS A 24 9.83 14.69 -28.26
C HIS A 24 9.39 13.50 -27.42
N HIS A 25 8.59 13.71 -26.37
CA HIS A 25 8.09 12.63 -25.53
C HIS A 25 7.26 11.61 -26.33
N LEU A 26 6.36 12.08 -27.20
CA LEU A 26 5.59 11.23 -28.09
C LEU A 26 6.48 10.43 -29.05
N GLY A 27 7.45 11.09 -29.69
CA GLY A 27 8.37 10.42 -30.61
C GLY A 27 9.25 9.39 -29.92
N ARG A 28 9.72 9.68 -28.71
CA ARG A 28 10.54 8.78 -27.89
C ARG A 28 9.73 7.57 -27.43
N PHE A 29 8.51 7.79 -26.95
CA PHE A 29 7.60 6.72 -26.56
C PHE A 29 7.40 5.70 -27.68
N TRP A 30 7.08 6.15 -28.90
CA TRP A 30 6.84 5.24 -30.02
C TRP A 30 8.10 4.55 -30.52
N LEU A 31 9.24 5.24 -30.54
CA LEU A 31 10.51 4.63 -30.94
C LEU A 31 10.87 3.49 -29.99
N GLU A 32 10.92 3.77 -28.69
CA GLU A 32 11.23 2.76 -27.69
C GLU A 32 10.17 1.63 -27.65
N SER A 33 8.90 1.93 -27.93
CA SER A 33 7.84 0.91 -28.02
C SER A 33 8.01 0.00 -29.24
N LEU A 34 8.55 0.51 -30.35
CA LEU A 34 8.86 -0.29 -31.54
C LEU A 34 10.13 -1.12 -31.34
N GLU A 35 11.15 -0.55 -30.69
CA GLU A 35 12.41 -1.24 -30.37
C GLU A 35 12.18 -2.43 -29.43
N THR A 36 11.22 -2.31 -28.51
CA THR A 36 10.89 -3.34 -27.53
C THR A 36 9.68 -4.21 -27.92
N LEU A 37 9.19 -4.06 -29.16
CA LEU A 37 8.00 -4.79 -29.62
C LEU A 37 8.31 -6.29 -29.74
N GLY A 38 7.52 -7.11 -29.04
CA GLY A 38 7.71 -8.56 -29.02
C GLY A 38 8.82 -9.03 -28.08
N GLU A 39 9.51 -8.12 -27.38
CA GLU A 39 10.41 -8.49 -26.30
C GLU A 39 9.61 -9.10 -25.15
N ASP A 40 10.10 -10.24 -24.66
CA ASP A 40 9.41 -10.95 -23.61
C ASP A 40 9.42 -10.16 -22.29
N GLY A 41 8.24 -9.92 -21.70
CA GLY A 41 8.11 -9.08 -20.50
C GLY A 41 7.85 -7.60 -20.77
N VAL A 42 7.75 -7.19 -22.04
CA VAL A 42 7.30 -5.85 -22.43
C VAL A 42 5.92 -5.93 -23.06
N PHE A 43 5.00 -5.09 -22.59
CA PHE A 43 3.63 -5.02 -23.10
C PHE A 43 3.22 -3.58 -23.39
N ILE A 44 2.42 -3.40 -24.43
CA ILE A 44 1.78 -2.13 -24.76
C ILE A 44 0.28 -2.28 -24.52
N LEU A 45 -0.28 -1.44 -23.67
CA LEU A 45 -1.67 -1.49 -23.25
C LEU A 45 -2.39 -0.20 -23.58
N ALA A 46 -3.62 -0.31 -24.07
CA ALA A 46 -4.55 0.81 -24.08
C ALA A 46 -5.38 0.76 -22.79
N VAL A 47 -5.28 1.80 -21.97
CA VAL A 47 -5.97 1.90 -20.68
C VAL A 47 -7.02 3.00 -20.78
N LYS A 48 -8.24 2.73 -20.30
CA LYS A 48 -9.32 3.71 -20.24
C LYS A 48 -9.71 3.96 -18.80
N GLU A 49 -9.41 5.14 -18.28
CA GLU A 49 -9.73 5.56 -16.91
C GLU A 49 -10.28 7.00 -16.90
N GLY A 50 -11.37 7.23 -16.17
CA GLY A 50 -11.96 8.57 -16.01
C GLY A 50 -12.32 9.26 -17.33
N GLY A 51 -12.73 8.50 -18.35
CA GLY A 51 -13.03 9.03 -19.69
C GLY A 51 -11.81 9.36 -20.55
N ARG A 52 -10.58 9.20 -20.02
CA ARG A 52 -9.33 9.36 -20.78
C ARG A 52 -8.84 8.01 -21.27
N ILE A 53 -8.21 8.02 -22.44
CA ILE A 53 -7.51 6.86 -23.00
C ILE A 53 -6.02 7.18 -22.96
N SER A 54 -5.24 6.30 -22.35
CA SER A 54 -3.77 6.31 -22.37
C SER A 54 -3.25 5.07 -23.08
N ILE A 55 -2.07 5.19 -23.68
CA ILE A 55 -1.29 4.04 -24.14
C ILE A 55 -0.09 3.94 -23.21
N GLU A 56 0.08 2.80 -22.57
CA GLU A 56 1.14 2.52 -21.61
C GLU A 56 2.08 1.46 -22.18
N ARG A 57 3.39 1.71 -22.08
CA ARG A 57 4.42 0.68 -22.26
C ARG A 57 4.83 0.22 -20.87
N VAL A 58 4.63 -1.06 -20.58
CA VAL A 58 4.98 -1.69 -19.30
C VAL A 58 6.15 -2.63 -19.54
N ASP A 59 7.28 -2.36 -18.89
CA ASP A 59 8.45 -3.24 -18.87
C ASP A 59 8.57 -3.89 -17.49
N MET A 60 8.52 -5.22 -17.46
CA MET A 60 8.50 -6.00 -16.22
C MET A 60 9.83 -6.69 -15.93
N ARG A 61 10.86 -6.45 -16.75
CA ARG A 61 12.17 -7.10 -16.71
C ARG A 61 13.11 -6.42 -15.71
N SER A 62 12.61 -6.11 -14.52
CA SER A 62 13.42 -5.46 -13.48
C SER A 62 14.67 -6.27 -13.14
N ASN A 63 14.54 -7.60 -13.08
CA ASN A 63 15.65 -8.50 -12.78
C ASN A 63 16.77 -8.43 -13.83
N ILE A 64 16.43 -8.30 -15.11
CA ILE A 64 17.42 -8.22 -16.20
C ILE A 64 18.08 -6.85 -16.20
N ILE A 65 17.27 -5.79 -16.25
CA ILE A 65 17.76 -4.41 -16.38
C ILE A 65 18.62 -4.02 -15.18
N LEU A 66 18.14 -4.34 -13.97
CA LEU A 66 18.86 -4.00 -12.75
C LEU A 66 20.06 -4.93 -12.51
N GLY A 67 19.96 -6.22 -12.89
CA GLY A 67 21.07 -7.16 -12.83
C GLY A 67 22.27 -6.75 -13.65
N GLU A 68 22.09 -6.02 -14.76
CA GLU A 68 23.19 -5.42 -15.54
C GLU A 68 23.79 -4.17 -14.88
N ILE A 69 23.01 -3.47 -14.05
CA ILE A 69 23.41 -2.22 -13.40
C ILE A 69 24.22 -2.48 -12.12
N TRP A 70 23.82 -3.45 -11.29
CA TRP A 70 24.49 -3.71 -10.01
C TRP A 70 26.00 -3.95 -10.13
N PRO A 71 26.49 -4.73 -11.11
CA PRO A 71 27.93 -4.96 -11.30
C PRO A 71 28.73 -3.71 -11.70
N MET A 72 28.08 -2.62 -12.11
CA MET A 72 28.75 -1.35 -12.40
C MET A 72 29.25 -0.63 -11.13
N PHE A 73 28.80 -1.07 -9.96
CA PHE A 73 29.20 -0.55 -8.66
C PHE A 73 30.11 -1.54 -7.94
N ALA A 74 31.07 -1.03 -7.17
CA ALA A 74 31.94 -1.89 -6.35
C ALA A 74 31.15 -2.65 -5.27
N GLN A 75 30.11 -2.02 -4.70
CA GLN A 75 29.23 -2.62 -3.71
C GLN A 75 27.88 -1.90 -3.65
N CYS A 76 26.79 -2.65 -3.50
CA CYS A 76 25.44 -2.12 -3.28
C CYS A 76 24.93 -2.54 -1.90
N ILE A 77 24.42 -1.58 -1.13
CA ILE A 77 23.81 -1.83 0.19
C ILE A 77 22.32 -1.48 0.10
N PHE A 78 21.45 -2.46 0.34
CA PHE A 78 20.00 -2.30 0.32
C PHE A 78 19.44 -2.34 1.74
N CYS A 79 18.81 -1.25 2.17
CA CYS A 79 18.23 -1.12 3.51
C CYS A 79 16.75 -0.78 3.43
N SER A 80 15.87 -1.59 4.03
CA SER A 80 14.47 -1.23 4.23
C SER A 80 13.84 -2.12 5.32
N GLY A 81 12.92 -1.54 6.09
CA GLY A 81 12.17 -2.26 7.14
C GLY A 81 11.13 -3.25 6.60
N THR A 82 10.94 -3.33 5.28
CA THR A 82 9.95 -4.23 4.63
C THR A 82 10.56 -5.01 3.45
N ILE A 83 11.87 -5.25 3.46
CA ILE A 83 12.54 -6.02 2.38
C ILE A 83 12.05 -7.47 2.35
N ARG A 84 11.87 -8.09 3.53
CA ARG A 84 11.54 -9.51 3.70
C ARG A 84 10.40 -9.97 2.77
N PRO A 85 10.51 -11.17 2.17
CA PRO A 85 11.66 -12.09 2.18
C PRO A 85 12.85 -11.58 1.34
N ILE A 86 14.09 -11.73 1.84
CA ILE A 86 15.30 -11.26 1.15
C ILE A 86 15.48 -11.96 -0.20
N ASP A 87 15.26 -13.28 -0.27
CA ASP A 87 15.38 -14.04 -1.51
C ASP A 87 14.37 -13.60 -2.58
N ALA A 88 13.15 -13.27 -2.14
CA ALA A 88 12.14 -12.72 -3.05
C ALA A 88 12.56 -11.35 -3.60
N PHE A 89 13.16 -10.51 -2.75
CA PHE A 89 13.68 -9.22 -3.17
C PHE A 89 14.84 -9.39 -4.15
N SER A 90 15.84 -10.22 -3.82
CA SER A 90 17.04 -10.41 -4.64
C SER A 90 16.71 -10.92 -6.04
N GLU A 91 15.82 -11.89 -6.17
CA GLU A 91 15.41 -12.41 -7.49
C GLU A 91 14.66 -11.37 -8.34
N VAL A 92 13.76 -10.60 -7.74
CA VAL A 92 12.99 -9.57 -8.46
C VAL A 92 13.88 -8.46 -9.00
N ILE A 93 14.97 -8.14 -8.30
CA ILE A 93 15.92 -7.11 -8.72
C ILE A 93 17.18 -7.66 -9.40
N GLY A 94 17.32 -8.97 -9.59
CA GLY A 94 18.45 -9.58 -10.29
C GLY A 94 19.76 -9.56 -9.51
N LEU A 95 19.74 -9.89 -8.23
CA LEU A 95 20.94 -10.07 -7.40
C LEU A 95 21.31 -11.55 -7.28
N ASP A 96 22.43 -11.94 -7.88
CA ASP A 96 22.93 -13.33 -7.83
C ASP A 96 23.90 -13.59 -6.66
N ASN A 97 24.65 -12.57 -6.21
CA ASN A 97 25.62 -12.68 -5.11
C ASN A 97 25.32 -11.63 -4.05
N PHE A 98 24.63 -12.03 -2.97
CA PHE A 98 24.24 -11.13 -1.90
C PHE A 98 24.37 -11.81 -0.53
N VAL A 99 24.51 -10.98 0.50
CA VAL A 99 24.40 -11.40 1.90
C VAL A 99 23.21 -10.69 2.52
N GLY A 100 22.22 -11.45 2.95
CA GLY A 100 21.06 -10.95 3.68
C GLY A 100 21.33 -10.90 5.18
N LYS A 101 20.86 -9.83 5.84
CA LYS A 101 20.80 -9.78 7.30
C LYS A 101 19.49 -9.17 7.75
N GLU A 102 18.86 -9.83 8.70
CA GLU A 102 17.63 -9.38 9.33
C GLU A 102 17.94 -8.94 10.76
N PHE A 103 17.23 -7.90 11.19
CA PHE A 103 17.30 -7.38 12.55
C PHE A 103 15.89 -7.36 13.12
N PRO A 104 15.69 -7.83 14.36
CA PRO A 104 14.38 -7.76 15.00
C PRO A 104 13.96 -6.30 15.17
N SER A 105 12.65 -6.04 15.18
CA SER A 105 12.18 -4.70 15.48
C SER A 105 12.53 -4.32 16.92
N PRO A 106 12.91 -3.06 17.17
CA PRO A 106 13.31 -2.61 18.51
C PRO A 106 12.11 -2.39 19.45
N TYR A 107 10.88 -2.62 18.99
CA TYR A 107 9.66 -2.25 19.69
C TYR A 107 9.30 -3.27 20.78
N PRO A 108 9.02 -2.83 22.02
CA PRO A 108 8.55 -3.71 23.08
C PRO A 108 7.22 -4.36 22.70
N LEU A 109 7.12 -5.69 22.87
CA LEU A 109 5.92 -6.42 22.46
C LEU A 109 4.72 -6.13 23.36
N GLU A 110 4.97 -5.81 24.63
CA GLU A 110 3.96 -5.43 25.61
C GLU A 110 3.19 -4.15 25.21
N ASN A 111 3.80 -3.30 24.37
CA ASN A 111 3.18 -2.08 23.87
C ASN A 111 2.28 -2.33 22.66
N ILE A 112 2.33 -3.54 22.09
CA ILE A 112 1.69 -3.87 20.82
C ILE A 112 0.69 -5.00 21.02
N ARG A 113 -0.54 -4.80 20.57
CA ARG A 113 -1.55 -5.86 20.49
C ARG A 113 -2.05 -5.99 19.06
N THR A 114 -2.09 -7.21 18.55
CA THR A 114 -2.60 -7.48 17.20
C THR A 114 -3.75 -8.48 17.28
N PHE A 115 -4.87 -8.17 16.64
CA PHE A 115 -6.02 -9.06 16.53
C PHE A 115 -6.28 -9.44 15.07
N LEU A 116 -6.35 -10.73 14.79
CA LEU A 116 -6.71 -11.27 13.49
C LEU A 116 -8.17 -11.72 13.49
N LEU A 117 -9.00 -11.05 12.69
CA LEU A 117 -10.41 -11.40 12.55
C LEU A 117 -10.58 -12.59 11.60
N ARG A 118 -11.12 -13.70 12.10
CA ARG A 118 -11.26 -14.97 11.35
C ARG A 118 -12.53 -15.08 10.52
N ASP A 119 -13.47 -14.16 10.69
CA ASP A 119 -14.82 -14.29 10.18
C ASP A 119 -15.24 -13.09 9.30
N VAL A 120 -14.25 -12.35 8.79
CA VAL A 120 -14.40 -11.29 7.78
C VAL A 120 -13.41 -11.48 6.64
N THR A 121 -13.80 -11.07 5.43
CA THR A 121 -12.90 -11.05 4.27
C THR A 121 -13.39 -10.10 3.18
N THR A 122 -12.46 -9.50 2.44
CA THR A 122 -12.77 -8.74 1.22
C THR A 122 -12.55 -9.55 -0.06
N ARG A 123 -12.41 -10.87 0.05
CA ARG A 123 -12.24 -11.75 -1.12
C ARG A 123 -13.47 -11.72 -2.02
N GLY A 124 -13.26 -11.37 -3.28
CA GLY A 124 -14.30 -11.34 -4.31
C GLY A 124 -14.18 -10.12 -5.19
N GLU A 125 -14.90 -10.12 -6.32
CA GLU A 125 -15.00 -8.94 -7.19
C GLU A 125 -15.77 -7.81 -6.51
N GLU A 126 -16.77 -8.18 -5.70
CA GLU A 126 -17.60 -7.28 -4.90
C GLU A 126 -17.50 -7.59 -3.41
N LEU A 127 -17.86 -6.62 -2.56
CA LEU A 127 -17.99 -6.83 -1.12
C LEU A 127 -19.49 -6.99 -0.82
N PRO A 128 -19.96 -8.19 -0.44
CA PRO A 128 -21.36 -8.40 -0.11
C PRO A 128 -21.81 -7.47 1.01
N GLU A 129 -23.06 -7.00 0.95
CA GLU A 129 -23.62 -6.07 1.91
C GLU A 129 -23.54 -6.59 3.36
N GLN A 130 -23.90 -7.86 3.58
CA GLN A 130 -23.77 -8.50 4.90
C GLN A 130 -22.33 -8.47 5.44
N MET A 131 -21.34 -8.61 4.56
CA MET A 131 -19.93 -8.53 4.93
C MET A 131 -19.52 -7.09 5.27
N ALA A 132 -20.03 -6.11 4.51
CA ALA A 132 -19.82 -4.70 4.80
C ALA A 132 -20.42 -4.29 6.16
N ILE A 133 -21.66 -4.71 6.45
CA ILE A 133 -22.31 -4.50 7.76
C ILE A 133 -21.47 -5.13 8.88
N ARG A 134 -20.98 -6.36 8.67
CA ARG A 134 -20.10 -7.02 9.65
C ARG A 134 -18.80 -6.26 9.88
N TYR A 135 -18.18 -5.70 8.84
CA TYR A 135 -17.02 -4.82 8.98
C TYR A 135 -17.35 -3.53 9.74
N VAL A 136 -18.47 -2.88 9.44
CA VAL A 136 -18.92 -1.67 10.15
C VAL A 136 -19.15 -1.96 11.63
N ASN A 137 -19.78 -3.09 11.96
CA ASN A 137 -19.92 -3.55 13.35
C ASN A 137 -18.57 -3.84 14.02
N ALA A 138 -17.61 -4.44 13.31
CA ALA A 138 -16.27 -4.67 13.84
C ALA A 138 -15.53 -3.35 14.12
N VAL A 139 -15.69 -2.36 13.25
CA VAL A 139 -15.18 -1.00 13.46
C VAL A 139 -15.86 -0.36 14.66
N ASP A 140 -17.17 -0.49 14.82
CA ASP A 140 -17.89 0.05 15.97
C ASP A 140 -17.36 -0.48 17.30
N ILE A 141 -17.21 -1.81 17.40
CA ILE A 141 -16.62 -2.49 18.57
C ILE A 141 -15.19 -2.02 18.81
N PHE A 142 -14.40 -1.89 17.75
CA PHE A 142 -13.03 -1.40 17.86
C PHE A 142 -13.02 0.02 18.43
N LEU A 143 -13.78 0.95 17.85
CA LEU A 143 -13.83 2.35 18.29
C LEU A 143 -14.36 2.52 19.72
N SER A 144 -15.27 1.64 20.18
CA SER A 144 -15.78 1.72 21.55
C SER A 144 -14.71 1.43 22.63
N HIS A 145 -13.60 0.78 22.26
CA HIS A 145 -12.50 0.44 23.18
C HIS A 145 -11.25 1.31 22.96
N MET A 146 -11.27 2.24 22.01
CA MET A 146 -10.12 3.12 21.75
C MET A 146 -10.04 4.31 22.73
N HIS A 147 -11.02 4.48 23.62
CA HIS A 147 -11.03 5.51 24.68
C HIS A 147 -10.68 6.93 24.20
N GLY A 148 -11.16 7.32 23.02
CA GLY A 148 -10.87 8.64 22.46
C GLY A 148 -9.41 8.85 22.05
N ARG A 149 -8.71 7.79 21.61
CA ARG A 149 -7.39 7.86 20.98
C ARG A 149 -7.49 7.94 19.46
N ASN A 150 -6.49 8.54 18.83
CA ASN A 150 -6.41 8.61 17.37
C ASN A 150 -6.23 7.20 16.77
N ALA A 151 -7.06 6.88 15.79
CA ALA A 151 -6.97 5.62 15.06
C ALA A 151 -7.10 5.82 13.54
N ALA A 152 -6.67 4.82 12.78
CA ALA A 152 -6.82 4.79 11.33
C ALA A 152 -7.62 3.56 10.89
N ILE A 153 -8.44 3.73 9.85
CA ILE A 153 -9.18 2.66 9.20
C ILE A 153 -8.73 2.65 7.74
N PHE A 154 -7.90 1.67 7.37
CA PHE A 154 -7.38 1.54 6.02
C PHE A 154 -8.04 0.37 5.29
N ALA A 155 -8.83 0.69 4.28
CA ALA A 155 -9.47 -0.30 3.43
C ALA A 155 -8.52 -0.83 2.35
N SER A 156 -8.79 -2.05 1.89
CA SER A 156 -8.03 -2.69 0.79
C SER A 156 -8.18 -2.01 -0.57
N SER A 157 -9.24 -1.22 -0.77
CA SER A 157 -9.43 -0.39 -1.97
C SER A 157 -10.52 0.65 -1.74
N TYR A 158 -10.58 1.67 -2.61
CA TYR A 158 -11.64 2.67 -2.58
C TYR A 158 -13.04 2.08 -2.77
N ARG A 159 -13.17 0.97 -3.53
CA ARG A 159 -14.44 0.25 -3.68
C ARG A 159 -14.91 -0.33 -2.36
N VAL A 160 -14.00 -0.93 -1.60
CA VAL A 160 -14.31 -1.48 -0.27
C VAL A 160 -14.66 -0.36 0.68
N LEU A 161 -13.86 0.72 0.74
CA LEU A 161 -14.14 1.88 1.57
C LEU A 161 -15.52 2.48 1.30
N GLN A 162 -15.85 2.70 0.02
CA GLN A 162 -17.15 3.21 -0.40
C GLN A 162 -18.29 2.30 0.06
N LYS A 163 -18.12 0.98 -0.04
CA LYS A 163 -19.14 0.03 0.41
C LYS A 163 -19.34 0.08 1.93
N LEU A 164 -18.29 0.31 2.71
CA LEU A 164 -18.42 0.52 4.16
C LEU A 164 -19.16 1.84 4.47
N ILE A 165 -18.85 2.92 3.75
CA ILE A 165 -19.52 4.22 3.89
C ILE A 165 -21.03 4.08 3.62
N GLU A 166 -21.40 3.42 2.51
CA GLU A 166 -22.80 3.12 2.17
C GLU A 166 -23.54 2.31 3.25
N ASN A 167 -22.80 1.58 4.09
CA ASN A 167 -23.33 0.74 5.17
C ASN A 167 -23.15 1.38 6.56
N GLY A 168 -22.93 2.70 6.65
CA GLY A 168 -22.97 3.44 7.91
C GLY A 168 -21.63 3.64 8.60
N LEU A 169 -20.49 3.38 7.95
CA LEU A 169 -19.16 3.60 8.55
C LEU A 169 -18.99 5.03 9.09
N THR A 170 -19.44 6.04 8.34
CA THR A 170 -19.30 7.44 8.75
C THR A 170 -20.17 7.80 9.93
N ASP A 171 -21.31 7.14 10.05
CA ASP A 171 -22.29 7.41 11.11
C ASP A 171 -21.80 6.81 12.41
N VAL A 172 -21.35 5.55 12.38
CA VAL A 172 -20.67 4.88 13.51
C VAL A 172 -19.52 5.73 14.06
N ILE A 173 -18.65 6.25 13.19
CA ILE A 173 -17.51 7.07 13.62
C ILE A 173 -17.97 8.34 14.35
N ARG A 174 -19.00 9.03 13.83
CA ARG A 174 -19.52 10.26 14.42
C ARG A 174 -20.31 10.01 15.70
N GLU A 175 -21.12 8.95 15.75
CA GLU A 175 -21.88 8.54 16.94
C GLU A 175 -20.96 8.20 18.11
N ARG A 176 -19.77 7.65 17.82
CA ARG A 176 -18.71 7.42 18.81
C ARG A 176 -17.95 8.69 19.23
N GLY A 177 -18.29 9.85 18.66
CA GLY A 177 -17.71 11.15 19.02
C GLY A 177 -16.37 11.46 18.37
N TYR A 178 -15.98 10.75 17.30
CA TYR A 178 -14.71 10.98 16.62
C TYR A 178 -14.84 11.96 15.45
N THR A 179 -13.79 12.76 15.25
CA THR A 179 -13.65 13.61 14.05
C THR A 179 -13.18 12.77 12.87
N LEU A 180 -13.94 12.74 11.78
CA LEU A 180 -13.60 11.96 10.60
C LEU A 180 -12.69 12.72 9.63
N PHE A 181 -11.53 12.14 9.32
CA PHE A 181 -10.61 12.60 8.27
C PHE A 181 -10.57 11.57 7.14
N MET A 182 -11.20 11.89 6.00
CA MET A 182 -11.41 10.94 4.90
C MET A 182 -10.51 11.22 3.70
N GLU A 183 -9.83 10.18 3.22
CA GLU A 183 -9.07 10.21 1.97
C GLU A 183 -10.01 10.20 0.76
N ARG A 184 -9.70 11.00 -0.25
CA ARG A 184 -10.34 10.94 -1.57
C ARG A 184 -9.33 10.62 -2.65
N SER A 185 -9.72 9.82 -3.65
CA SER A 185 -8.85 9.44 -4.75
C SER A 185 -8.34 10.63 -5.56
N ASP A 186 -9.16 11.69 -5.67
CA ASP A 186 -8.88 12.93 -6.40
C ASP A 186 -8.10 13.99 -5.58
N MET A 187 -7.81 13.71 -4.31
CA MET A 187 -7.19 14.68 -3.39
C MET A 187 -5.79 15.09 -3.87
N HIS A 188 -5.48 16.39 -3.90
CA HIS A 188 -4.14 16.86 -4.23
C HIS A 188 -3.17 16.67 -3.04
N GLY A 189 -1.85 16.60 -3.31
CA GLY A 189 -0.83 16.38 -2.29
C GLY A 189 -0.86 17.42 -1.15
N ASP A 190 -1.04 18.69 -1.48
CA ASP A 190 -1.12 19.77 -0.49
C ASP A 190 -2.41 19.67 0.36
N GLU A 191 -3.51 19.21 -0.23
CA GLU A 191 -4.74 18.96 0.51
C GLU A 191 -4.58 17.79 1.48
N ALA A 192 -4.03 16.67 1.01
CA ALA A 192 -3.75 15.50 1.84
C ALA A 192 -2.85 15.86 3.03
N LYS A 193 -1.81 16.67 2.79
CA LYS A 193 -0.91 17.15 3.83
C LYS A 193 -1.65 17.98 4.89
N ARG A 194 -2.54 18.89 4.49
CA ARG A 194 -3.35 19.69 5.43
C ARG A 194 -4.25 18.82 6.30
N VAL A 195 -4.94 17.85 5.70
CA VAL A 195 -5.83 16.91 6.42
C VAL A 195 -5.03 16.10 7.44
N LEU A 196 -3.86 15.59 7.04
CA LEU A 196 -2.97 14.84 7.93
C LEU A 196 -2.45 15.68 9.10
N THR A 197 -2.10 16.96 8.87
CA THR A 197 -1.69 17.87 9.95
C THR A 197 -2.81 18.04 10.98
N GLN A 198 -4.04 18.31 10.53
CA GLN A 198 -5.19 18.48 11.43
C GLN A 198 -5.48 17.20 12.24
N PHE A 199 -5.39 16.03 11.61
CA PHE A 199 -5.54 14.75 12.31
C PHE A 199 -4.50 14.56 13.42
N LYS A 200 -3.24 14.90 13.15
CA LYS A 200 -2.14 14.78 14.12
C LYS A 200 -2.31 15.70 15.32
N GLU A 201 -2.82 16.92 15.10
CA GLU A 201 -3.08 17.89 16.17
C GLU A 201 -4.10 17.35 17.19
N MET A 202 -5.10 16.56 16.75
CA MET A 202 -6.09 15.94 17.65
C MET A 202 -5.43 15.06 18.73
N GLY A 203 -4.47 14.23 18.34
CA GLY A 203 -3.77 13.33 19.27
C GLY A 203 -2.87 14.05 20.27
N ARG A 204 -2.41 15.27 19.96
CA ARG A 204 -1.52 16.06 20.82
C ARG A 204 -2.28 16.84 21.89
N GLU A 205 -3.49 17.30 21.59
CA GLU A 205 -4.25 18.20 22.47
C GLU A 205 -5.08 17.47 23.54
N ASN A 206 -5.16 16.13 23.48
CA ASN A 206 -5.76 15.25 24.50
C ASN A 206 -7.23 15.59 24.87
N LYS A 207 -7.93 16.32 23.99
CA LYS A 207 -9.32 16.78 24.17
C LYS A 207 -10.31 16.14 23.20
N SER A 208 -9.83 15.57 22.09
CA SER A 208 -10.64 14.97 21.02
C SER A 208 -9.80 13.94 20.25
N ALA A 209 -10.43 12.97 19.62
CA ALA A 209 -9.74 12.04 18.72
C ALA A 209 -10.28 12.09 17.29
N GLY A 210 -9.36 11.88 16.36
CA GLY A 210 -9.63 11.71 14.95
C GLY A 210 -9.66 10.24 14.54
N ILE A 211 -10.42 9.96 13.48
CA ILE A 211 -10.29 8.74 12.70
C ILE A 211 -9.82 9.09 11.30
N LEU A 212 -8.66 8.55 10.94
CA LEU A 212 -8.10 8.66 9.60
C LEU A 212 -8.61 7.50 8.74
N CYS A 213 -9.54 7.77 7.84
CA CYS A 213 -10.07 6.78 6.90
C CYS A 213 -9.41 6.92 5.53
N GLY A 214 -8.95 5.82 4.96
CA GLY A 214 -8.37 5.81 3.63
C GLY A 214 -8.15 4.41 3.10
N VAL A 215 -7.25 4.27 2.13
CA VAL A 215 -6.88 2.96 1.57
C VAL A 215 -5.42 2.63 1.86
N MET A 216 -5.12 1.34 1.99
CA MET A 216 -3.74 0.85 2.01
C MET A 216 -3.08 1.17 0.66
N GLY A 217 -1.91 1.83 0.70
CA GLY A 217 -1.26 2.38 -0.50
C GLY A 217 -1.84 3.72 -0.99
N GLY A 218 -2.75 4.32 -0.21
CA GLY A 218 -3.20 5.69 -0.41
C GLY A 218 -2.24 6.72 0.21
N ARG A 219 -2.49 7.99 -0.06
CA ARG A 219 -1.72 9.15 0.46
C ARG A 219 -1.71 9.24 1.98
N PHE A 220 -2.69 8.64 2.66
CA PHE A 220 -2.73 8.64 4.13
C PHE A 220 -1.94 7.46 4.72
N ALA A 221 -1.82 6.36 3.98
CA ALA A 221 -1.00 5.21 4.35
C ALA A 221 0.46 5.33 3.85
N GLU A 222 0.72 6.22 2.89
CA GLU A 222 2.03 6.48 2.30
C GLU A 222 2.53 7.90 2.63
N GLY A 223 3.73 8.03 3.21
CA GLY A 223 4.46 9.31 3.25
C GLY A 223 4.24 10.21 4.48
N ALA A 224 3.49 9.77 5.49
CA ALA A 224 3.43 10.43 6.80
C ALA A 224 3.79 9.47 7.93
N ASP A 225 4.46 9.96 8.96
CA ASP A 225 4.82 9.20 10.16
C ASP A 225 4.06 9.79 11.35
N PHE A 226 3.50 8.95 12.22
CA PHE A 226 2.63 9.39 13.32
C PHE A 226 3.21 8.94 14.66
N PRO A 227 4.20 9.66 15.22
CA PRO A 227 4.80 9.29 16.50
C PRO A 227 3.84 9.47 17.69
N GLY A 228 3.99 8.60 18.70
CA GLY A 228 3.26 8.69 19.96
C GLY A 228 1.75 8.71 19.77
N ARG A 229 1.09 9.72 20.36
CA ARG A 229 -0.38 9.84 20.33
C ARG A 229 -0.96 10.31 19.00
N GLU A 230 -0.14 10.59 17.99
CA GLU A 230 -0.66 10.97 16.67
C GLU A 230 -1.45 9.83 16.01
N LEU A 231 -1.08 8.56 16.26
CA LEU A 231 -1.79 7.37 15.79
C LEU A 231 -1.43 6.16 16.66
N GLU A 232 -2.37 5.67 17.45
CA GLU A 232 -2.14 4.55 18.37
C GLU A 232 -2.83 3.26 17.94
N SER A 233 -3.66 3.29 16.90
CA SER A 233 -4.40 2.09 16.49
C SER A 233 -4.74 2.10 15.01
N ILE A 234 -4.67 0.93 14.38
CA ILE A 234 -4.94 0.78 12.94
C ILE A 234 -5.84 -0.44 12.72
N PHE A 235 -6.95 -0.22 12.02
CA PHE A 235 -7.84 -1.26 11.53
C PHE A 235 -7.64 -1.43 10.02
N LEU A 236 -7.12 -2.59 9.59
CA LEU A 236 -7.04 -2.95 8.18
C LEU A 236 -8.32 -3.66 7.74
N VAL A 237 -9.03 -3.12 6.74
CA VAL A 237 -10.22 -3.77 6.15
C VAL A 237 -9.84 -4.48 4.86
N GLY A 238 -9.55 -5.77 4.97
CA GLY A 238 -9.12 -6.62 3.87
C GLY A 238 -7.60 -6.68 3.66
N ILE A 239 -7.18 -7.35 2.58
CA ILE A 239 -5.80 -7.35 2.06
C ILE A 239 -5.80 -6.54 0.75
N PRO A 240 -4.85 -5.61 0.53
CA PRO A 240 -4.86 -4.69 -0.61
C PRO A 240 -4.29 -5.35 -1.87
N PHE A 241 -4.87 -6.48 -2.25
CA PHE A 241 -4.54 -7.16 -3.49
C PHE A 241 -4.89 -6.28 -4.70
N GLU A 242 -4.02 -6.31 -5.71
CA GLU A 242 -4.28 -5.67 -7.00
C GLU A 242 -5.59 -6.16 -7.62
N ARG A 243 -6.31 -5.26 -8.31
CA ARG A 243 -7.47 -5.66 -9.09
C ARG A 243 -7.02 -6.56 -10.25
N PRO A 244 -7.84 -7.53 -10.68
CA PRO A 244 -7.52 -8.41 -11.81
C PRO A 244 -7.67 -7.69 -13.16
N THR A 245 -6.93 -6.60 -13.35
CA THR A 245 -6.84 -5.88 -14.63
C THR A 245 -6.02 -6.66 -15.66
N VAL A 246 -6.11 -6.30 -16.94
CA VAL A 246 -5.24 -6.88 -17.98
C VAL A 246 -3.76 -6.74 -17.61
N ARG A 247 -3.36 -5.55 -17.11
CA ARG A 247 -2.00 -5.29 -16.63
C ARG A 247 -1.59 -6.26 -15.52
N THR A 248 -2.43 -6.43 -14.50
CA THR A 248 -2.14 -7.32 -13.37
C THR A 248 -2.04 -8.78 -13.81
N LYS A 249 -2.90 -9.23 -14.72
CA LYS A 249 -2.86 -10.59 -15.28
C LYS A 249 -1.54 -10.83 -16.03
N LEU A 250 -1.15 -9.90 -16.91
CA LEU A 250 0.12 -9.98 -17.63
C LEU A 250 1.33 -9.98 -16.70
N TYR A 251 1.29 -9.19 -15.62
CA TYR A 251 2.33 -9.17 -14.60
C TYR A 251 2.48 -10.53 -13.91
N ILE A 252 1.36 -11.14 -13.51
CA ILE A 252 1.34 -12.47 -12.91
C ILE A 252 1.81 -13.53 -13.90
N GLU A 253 1.35 -13.50 -15.15
CA GLU A 253 1.74 -14.46 -16.20
C GLU A 253 3.23 -14.40 -16.51
N TYR A 254 3.79 -13.19 -16.66
CA TYR A 254 5.22 -13.00 -16.87
C TYR A 254 6.03 -13.59 -15.71
N TYR A 255 5.69 -13.21 -14.48
CA TYR A 255 6.39 -13.70 -13.27
C TYR A 255 6.26 -15.22 -13.10
N ARG A 256 5.10 -15.80 -13.41
CA ARG A 256 4.90 -17.27 -13.40
C ARG A 256 5.82 -17.99 -14.38
N ARG A 257 6.08 -17.38 -15.53
CA ARG A 257 6.99 -17.96 -16.53
C ARG A 257 8.44 -17.89 -16.10
N ILE A 258 8.89 -16.77 -15.52
CA ILE A 258 10.32 -16.58 -15.18
C ILE A 258 10.72 -17.12 -13.80
N PHE A 259 9.79 -17.17 -12.83
CA PHE A 259 10.06 -17.66 -11.47
C PHE A 259 9.33 -18.97 -11.15
N GLY A 260 8.53 -19.50 -12.08
CA GLY A 260 7.66 -20.65 -11.86
C GLY A 260 6.30 -20.27 -11.26
N GLU A 261 5.37 -21.23 -11.31
CA GLU A 261 3.94 -21.03 -10.99
C GLU A 261 3.70 -20.38 -9.63
N GLU A 262 4.26 -20.97 -8.57
CA GLU A 262 3.99 -20.57 -7.19
C GLU A 262 4.70 -19.26 -6.83
N ARG A 263 6.02 -19.21 -7.06
CA ARG A 263 6.85 -18.04 -6.75
C ARG A 263 6.45 -16.84 -7.60
N GLY A 264 6.13 -17.04 -8.87
CA GLY A 264 5.70 -15.98 -9.76
C GLY A 264 4.42 -15.30 -9.28
N ARG A 265 3.40 -16.08 -8.90
CA ARG A 265 2.18 -15.51 -8.29
C ARG A 265 2.47 -14.83 -6.96
N PHE A 266 3.33 -15.44 -6.14
CA PHE A 266 3.72 -14.88 -4.85
C PHE A 266 4.38 -13.50 -5.00
N TYR A 267 5.38 -13.36 -5.87
CA TYR A 267 6.12 -12.11 -6.11
C TYR A 267 5.28 -11.05 -6.81
N ALA A 268 4.47 -11.43 -7.80
CA ALA A 268 3.67 -10.48 -8.58
C ALA A 268 2.44 -9.94 -7.83
N TYR A 269 1.85 -10.74 -6.93
CA TYR A 269 0.52 -10.46 -6.41
C TYR A 269 0.41 -10.46 -4.89
N VAL A 270 1.02 -11.46 -4.24
CA VAL A 270 0.88 -11.63 -2.78
C VAL A 270 1.82 -10.69 -2.04
N LEU A 271 3.11 -10.78 -2.31
CA LEU A 271 4.13 -10.01 -1.62
C LEU A 271 3.90 -8.49 -1.69
N PRO A 272 3.55 -7.88 -2.85
CA PRO A 272 3.30 -6.44 -2.92
C PRO A 272 2.10 -6.01 -2.06
N ALA A 273 1.04 -6.83 -1.99
CA ALA A 273 -0.14 -6.53 -1.18
C ALA A 273 0.19 -6.56 0.32
N LEU A 274 0.94 -7.57 0.78
CA LEU A 274 1.35 -7.66 2.18
C LEU A 274 2.39 -6.59 2.55
N LYS A 275 3.24 -6.16 1.61
CA LYS A 275 4.12 -5.00 1.82
C LYS A 275 3.33 -3.72 2.06
N ARG A 276 2.28 -3.44 1.28
CA ARG A 276 1.40 -2.29 1.53
C ARG A 276 0.68 -2.36 2.88
N ALA A 277 0.19 -3.53 3.25
CA ALA A 277 -0.41 -3.73 4.58
C ALA A 277 0.61 -3.48 5.70
N SER A 278 1.83 -4.01 5.58
CA SER A 278 2.92 -3.81 6.54
C SER A 278 3.33 -2.35 6.65
N GLN A 279 3.41 -1.64 5.52
CA GLN A 279 3.69 -0.20 5.49
C GLN A 279 2.60 0.61 6.19
N ALA A 280 1.33 0.24 6.03
CA ALA A 280 0.24 0.87 6.75
C ALA A 280 0.34 0.62 8.27
N LEU A 281 0.65 -0.61 8.70
CA LEU A 281 0.81 -0.96 10.12
C LEU A 281 1.99 -0.22 10.76
N GLY A 282 3.13 -0.11 10.06
CA GLY A 282 4.32 0.62 10.52
C GLY A 282 4.14 2.15 10.64
N ARG A 283 2.94 2.69 10.39
CA ARG A 283 2.62 4.11 10.60
C ARG A 283 2.40 4.45 12.07
N ALA A 284 1.92 3.50 12.88
CA ALA A 284 1.61 3.71 14.29
C ALA A 284 2.78 3.43 15.26
N VAL A 285 3.87 2.80 14.77
CA VAL A 285 5.00 2.41 15.64
C VAL A 285 6.28 2.98 15.05
N ARG A 286 6.87 3.95 15.74
CA ARG A 286 8.08 4.68 15.33
C ARG A 286 9.12 4.84 16.45
N SER A 287 8.69 4.78 17.70
CA SER A 287 9.55 4.80 18.88
C SER A 287 9.31 3.55 19.75
N THR A 288 10.24 3.27 20.66
CA THR A 288 10.07 2.19 21.67
C THR A 288 9.02 2.54 22.73
N GLU A 289 8.57 3.79 22.78
CA GLU A 289 7.56 4.29 23.71
C GLU A 289 6.15 4.27 23.10
N ASP A 290 6.04 4.00 21.80
CA ASP A 290 4.76 3.98 21.10
C ASP A 290 3.97 2.73 21.48
N TYR A 291 2.65 2.91 21.66
CA TYR A 291 1.69 1.84 21.86
C TYR A 291 0.84 1.70 20.62
N ALA A 292 0.61 0.46 20.17
CA ALA A 292 -0.17 0.20 18.98
C ALA A 292 -1.15 -0.95 19.14
N THR A 293 -2.41 -0.72 18.76
CA THR A 293 -3.40 -1.78 18.59
C THR A 293 -3.71 -1.97 17.10
N PHE A 294 -3.52 -3.18 16.60
CA PHE A 294 -3.72 -3.53 15.21
C PHE A 294 -4.89 -4.51 15.03
N ILE A 295 -5.80 -4.20 14.11
CA ILE A 295 -6.82 -5.16 13.66
C ILE A 295 -6.51 -5.59 12.22
N LEU A 296 -6.19 -6.86 12.05
CA LEU A 296 -6.07 -7.51 10.74
C LEU A 296 -7.45 -8.03 10.32
N GLY A 297 -8.25 -7.15 9.71
CA GLY A 297 -9.62 -7.44 9.28
C GLY A 297 -9.71 -8.26 8.00
N ASP A 298 -9.01 -9.39 7.90
CA ASP A 298 -9.23 -10.40 6.88
C ASP A 298 -8.66 -11.74 7.33
N GLN A 299 -9.50 -12.78 7.35
CA GLN A 299 -9.09 -14.12 7.79
C GLN A 299 -7.87 -14.66 7.01
N ARG A 300 -7.65 -14.18 5.78
CA ARG A 300 -6.55 -14.59 4.90
C ARG A 300 -5.18 -14.16 5.43
N TYR A 301 -5.08 -13.14 6.29
CA TYR A 301 -3.81 -12.75 6.90
C TYR A 301 -3.16 -13.91 7.67
N GLY A 302 -3.94 -14.85 8.22
CA GLY A 302 -3.38 -16.02 8.91
C GLY A 302 -2.50 -16.92 8.03
N ARG A 303 -2.66 -16.90 6.69
CA ARG A 303 -1.78 -17.63 5.77
C ARG A 303 -0.50 -16.87 5.42
N TYR A 304 -0.45 -15.58 5.76
CA TYR A 304 0.59 -14.66 5.35
C TYR A 304 1.21 -13.93 6.55
N LEU A 305 0.95 -14.41 7.77
CA LEU A 305 1.35 -13.73 9.00
C LEU A 305 2.87 -13.52 9.02
N GLU A 306 3.63 -14.52 8.56
CA GLU A 306 5.09 -14.47 8.44
C GLU A 306 5.63 -13.34 7.55
N LEU A 307 4.79 -12.73 6.69
CA LEU A 307 5.16 -11.64 5.80
C LEU A 307 4.85 -10.26 6.39
N LEU A 308 4.17 -10.19 7.53
CA LEU A 308 3.92 -8.95 8.27
C LEU A 308 5.11 -8.59 9.16
N PRO A 309 5.16 -7.43 9.82
CA PRO A 309 6.24 -7.12 10.76
C PRO A 309 6.31 -8.12 11.92
N ASP A 310 7.50 -8.38 12.46
CA ASP A 310 7.74 -9.36 13.52
C ASP A 310 6.93 -9.07 14.80
N TYR A 311 6.77 -7.80 15.17
CA TYR A 311 5.91 -7.41 16.29
C TYR A 311 4.43 -7.74 16.06
N VAL A 312 3.95 -7.70 14.81
CA VAL A 312 2.58 -8.12 14.45
C VAL A 312 2.46 -9.64 14.57
N GLN A 313 3.46 -10.37 14.07
CA GLN A 313 3.51 -11.84 14.14
C GLN A 313 3.43 -12.33 15.59
N ARG A 314 4.27 -11.75 16.47
CA ARG A 314 4.48 -12.21 17.85
C ARG A 314 3.36 -11.81 18.80
N THR A 315 2.56 -10.81 18.46
CA THR A 315 1.44 -10.32 19.29
C THR A 315 0.07 -10.67 18.74
N CYS A 316 0.01 -11.45 17.66
CA CYS A 316 -1.23 -11.81 16.98
C CYS A 316 -2.09 -12.76 17.81
N ILE A 317 -3.32 -12.35 18.09
CA ILE A 317 -4.36 -13.16 18.71
C ILE A 317 -5.52 -13.28 17.72
N GLU A 318 -6.01 -14.49 17.51
CA GLU A 318 -7.11 -14.75 16.58
C GLU A 318 -8.45 -14.64 17.28
N THR A 319 -9.41 -13.97 16.64
CA THR A 319 -10.74 -13.78 17.21
C THR A 319 -11.80 -13.61 16.12
N SER A 320 -13.07 -13.67 16.51
CA SER A 320 -14.20 -13.27 15.67
C SER A 320 -14.56 -11.81 15.92
N VAL A 321 -15.37 -11.22 15.05
CA VAL A 321 -15.94 -9.88 15.30
C VAL A 321 -16.67 -9.83 16.65
N SER A 322 -17.42 -10.88 17.00
CA SER A 322 -18.13 -10.95 18.29
C SER A 322 -17.20 -11.08 19.50
N GLY A 323 -16.05 -11.75 19.35
CA GLY A 323 -15.06 -11.93 20.41
C GLY A 323 -14.16 -10.71 20.62
N LEU A 324 -14.05 -9.83 19.62
CA LEU A 324 -13.13 -8.70 19.61
C LEU A 324 -13.26 -7.80 20.85
N GLY A 325 -14.50 -7.43 21.22
CA GLY A 325 -14.74 -6.53 22.35
C GLY A 325 -14.29 -7.09 23.71
N SER A 326 -14.28 -8.41 23.88
CA SER A 326 -13.80 -9.02 25.13
C SER A 326 -12.27 -9.07 25.26
N MET A 327 -11.56 -8.85 24.15
CA MET A 327 -10.11 -8.99 24.07
C MET A 327 -9.37 -7.65 23.97
N LEU A 328 -10.06 -6.57 23.59
CA LEU A 328 -9.53 -5.20 23.53
C LEU A 328 -9.38 -4.62 24.94
#